data_AF-A0A2I3BPK6-F1
#
_entry.id   AF-A0A2I3BPK6-F1
#
_cell.length_a   1.000
_cell.length_b   1.000
_cell.length_c   1.000
_cell.angle_alpha   90.00
_cell.angle_beta   90.00
_cell.angle_gamma   90.00
#
_symmetry.space_group_name_H-M   'P 1'
#
loop_
_entity.id
_entity.type
_entity.pdbx_description
1 polymer ?
#
loop_
_entity_poly.entity_id
_entity_poly.type
_entity_poly.pdbx_seq_one_letter_code
_entity_poly.pdbx_strand_id
1 'polypeptide(L)'
;RLSGSHAGGILAAGVFSFSRLTWQWSIAAEVFSLNNLFVGLLMALTVRFEEATAAKERSKIAAIGAFSCGLSLCNQHTIVLYILCIIPWILFRLLKEKELTLSLLLRLTLAFSAGLLPYVYLPVSSYLSRARWTWGDQTTLRGFLTHFFREEYGTFSLVERFWLQSNAVVAVLAGLGLATLVSETNRVLHCTGIRNLEWLSAALFVAYQVYSNYSICDQRTNNVIDQFARNLLDSMPQDAIIL
;
A
#
# COMPACT_ATOMS: atom_id res chain seq x y z
N ARG A 1 12.73 16.53 -1.51
CA ARG A 1 13.12 15.10 -1.53
C ARG A 1 13.64 14.80 -0.14
N LEU A 2 13.32 13.65 0.46
CA LEU A 2 13.67 13.41 1.87
C LEU A 2 15.18 13.24 2.11
N SER A 3 15.91 12.52 1.24
CA SER A 3 17.35 12.24 1.45
C SER A 3 18.31 12.95 0.48
N GLY A 4 17.81 13.44 -0.66
CA GLY A 4 18.65 14.02 -1.73
C GLY A 4 19.48 13.00 -2.54
N SER A 5 19.72 11.78 -2.04
CA SER A 5 20.45 10.72 -2.77
C SER A 5 19.55 9.86 -3.66
N HIS A 6 19.96 9.71 -4.93
CA HIS A 6 19.32 8.83 -5.90
C HIS A 6 19.55 7.35 -5.60
N ALA A 7 20.77 6.99 -5.17
CA ALA A 7 21.14 5.61 -4.89
C ALA A 7 20.46 5.10 -3.60
N GLY A 8 20.35 5.94 -2.57
CA GLY A 8 19.58 5.61 -1.37
C GLY A 8 18.10 5.37 -1.66
N GLY A 9 17.52 6.14 -2.58
CA GLY A 9 16.15 5.92 -3.06
C GLY A 9 15.97 4.60 -3.82
N ILE A 10 16.92 4.25 -4.68
CA ILE A 10 16.90 2.97 -5.43
C ILE A 10 17.14 1.79 -4.51
N LEU A 11 18.04 1.91 -3.53
CA LEU A 11 18.22 0.90 -2.50
C LEU A 11 16.90 0.68 -1.74
N ALA A 12 16.26 1.74 -1.23
CA ALA A 12 14.98 1.60 -0.53
C ALA A 12 13.92 0.93 -1.41
N ALA A 13 13.79 1.36 -2.67
CA ALA A 13 12.84 0.77 -3.62
C ALA A 13 13.14 -0.71 -3.90
N GLY A 14 14.42 -1.06 -4.13
CA GLY A 14 14.85 -2.42 -4.41
C GLY A 14 14.68 -3.34 -3.21
N VAL A 15 15.10 -2.89 -2.02
CA VAL A 15 14.92 -3.62 -0.75
C VAL A 15 13.44 -3.88 -0.48
N PHE A 16 12.57 -2.89 -0.70
CA PHE A 16 11.14 -3.09 -0.51
C PHE A 16 10.57 -4.08 -1.53
N SER A 17 10.87 -3.89 -2.81
CA SER A 17 10.29 -4.65 -3.93
C SER A 17 10.70 -6.11 -3.94
N PHE A 18 11.98 -6.39 -3.65
CA PHE A 18 12.54 -7.74 -3.65
C PHE A 18 12.62 -8.38 -2.28
N SER A 19 12.04 -7.76 -1.25
CA SER A 19 11.80 -8.44 0.01
C SER A 19 10.83 -9.60 -0.20
N ARG A 20 11.09 -10.71 0.50
CA ARG A 20 10.29 -11.94 0.40
C ARG A 20 8.78 -11.69 0.49
N LEU A 21 8.34 -10.92 1.49
CA LEU A 21 6.90 -10.69 1.70
C LEU A 21 6.29 -9.87 0.57
N THR A 22 6.94 -8.77 0.16
CA THR A 22 6.38 -7.91 -0.91
C THR A 22 6.31 -8.66 -2.24
N TRP A 23 7.32 -9.46 -2.57
CA TRP A 23 7.30 -10.29 -3.78
C TRP A 23 6.24 -11.38 -3.68
N GLN A 24 6.20 -12.14 -2.59
CA GLN A 24 5.23 -13.22 -2.43
C GLN A 24 3.77 -12.72 -2.53
N TRP A 25 3.46 -11.55 -1.97
CA TRP A 25 2.12 -10.98 -2.06
C TRP A 25 1.84 -10.26 -3.40
N SER A 26 2.85 -9.99 -4.24
CA SER A 26 2.64 -9.41 -5.57
C SER A 26 2.24 -10.44 -6.62
N ILE A 27 2.61 -11.70 -6.41
CA ILE A 27 2.24 -12.84 -7.26
C ILE A 27 0.97 -13.57 -6.79
N ALA A 28 0.49 -13.27 -5.58
CA ALA A 28 -0.75 -13.79 -5.04
C ALA A 28 -1.92 -12.83 -5.31
N ALA A 29 -3.11 -13.37 -5.60
CA ALA A 29 -4.34 -12.59 -5.80
C ALA A 29 -4.93 -12.11 -4.46
N GLU A 30 -4.20 -11.22 -3.79
CA GLU A 30 -4.54 -10.69 -2.48
C GLU A 30 -4.53 -9.15 -2.49
N VAL A 31 -5.19 -8.54 -1.51
CA VAL A 31 -5.43 -7.08 -1.45
C VAL A 31 -4.20 -6.25 -1.05
N PHE A 32 -3.10 -6.91 -0.66
CA PHE A 32 -1.93 -6.27 -0.06
C PHE A 32 -1.11 -5.43 -1.04
N SER A 33 -0.95 -5.91 -2.27
CA SER A 33 -0.15 -5.21 -3.29
C SER A 33 -0.76 -3.87 -3.66
N LEU A 34 -2.08 -3.85 -3.81
CA LEU A 34 -2.83 -2.61 -4.03
C LEU A 34 -2.78 -1.70 -2.79
N ASN A 35 -2.84 -2.25 -1.57
CA ASN A 35 -2.67 -1.45 -0.35
C ASN A 35 -1.29 -0.78 -0.30
N ASN A 36 -0.22 -1.52 -0.65
CA ASN A 36 1.14 -0.99 -0.67
C ASN A 36 1.30 0.13 -1.71
N LEU A 37 0.63 0.01 -2.86
CA LEU A 37 0.56 1.09 -3.84
C LEU A 37 -0.08 2.35 -3.23
N PHE A 38 -1.21 2.20 -2.52
CA PHE A 38 -1.84 3.33 -1.83
C PHE A 38 -0.94 3.95 -0.76
N VAL A 39 -0.27 3.15 0.06
CA VAL A 39 0.71 3.66 1.05
C VAL A 39 1.79 4.48 0.34
N GLY A 40 2.39 3.95 -0.73
CA GLY A 40 3.40 4.65 -1.52
C GLY A 40 2.88 5.95 -2.13
N LEU A 41 1.66 5.93 -2.68
CA LEU A 41 0.99 7.11 -3.22
C LEU A 41 0.76 8.17 -2.15
N LEU A 42 0.24 7.80 -0.98
CA LEU A 42 0.00 8.73 0.13
C LEU A 42 1.30 9.35 0.64
N MET A 43 2.38 8.56 0.75
CA MET A 43 3.71 9.08 1.11
C MET A 43 4.23 10.06 0.06
N ALA A 44 4.14 9.71 -1.22
CA ALA A 44 4.56 10.59 -2.31
C ALA A 44 3.77 11.90 -2.33
N LEU A 45 2.45 11.84 -2.15
CA LEU A 45 1.59 13.02 -2.06
C LEU A 45 1.93 13.88 -0.85
N THR A 46 2.24 13.27 0.30
CA THR A 46 2.66 13.98 1.51
C THR A 46 3.97 14.75 1.29
N VAL A 47 4.96 14.12 0.64
CA VAL A 47 6.22 14.80 0.30
C VAL A 47 5.98 15.92 -0.72
N ARG A 48 5.16 15.68 -1.75
CA ARG A 48 4.84 16.70 -2.77
C ARG A 48 4.06 17.86 -2.18
N PHE A 49 3.21 17.61 -1.19
CA PHE A 49 2.50 18.65 -0.45
C PHE A 49 3.48 19.54 0.32
N GLU A 50 4.48 18.95 0.98
CA GLU A 50 5.50 19.71 1.72
C GLU A 50 6.40 20.54 0.79
N GLU A 51 6.75 19.99 -0.38
CA GLU A 51 7.58 20.67 -1.39
C GLU A 51 6.82 21.79 -2.13
N ALA A 52 5.49 21.76 -2.13
CA ALA A 52 4.70 22.73 -2.85
C ALA A 52 4.85 24.13 -2.22
N THR A 53 5.23 25.10 -3.05
CA THR A 53 5.44 26.50 -2.64
C THR A 53 4.17 27.33 -2.78
N ALA A 54 3.26 26.96 -3.68
CA ALA A 54 2.03 27.69 -3.93
C ALA A 54 0.82 27.07 -3.21
N ALA A 55 0.03 27.92 -2.53
CA ALA A 55 -1.21 27.51 -1.85
C ALA A 55 -2.19 26.75 -2.75
N LYS A 56 -2.33 27.20 -4.01
CA LYS A 56 -3.19 26.54 -5.01
C LYS A 56 -2.72 25.12 -5.30
N GLU A 57 -1.42 24.89 -5.39
CA GLU A 57 -0.84 23.56 -5.61
C GLU A 57 -1.03 22.67 -4.37
N ARG A 58 -0.75 23.18 -3.17
CA ARG A 58 -1.01 22.48 -1.89
C ARG A 58 -2.45 22.02 -1.79
N SER A 59 -3.42 22.90 -2.08
CA SER A 59 -4.84 22.57 -2.04
C SER A 59 -5.23 21.46 -3.04
N LYS A 60 -4.61 21.45 -4.23
CA LYS A 60 -4.84 20.43 -5.25
C LYS A 60 -4.27 19.07 -4.80
N ILE A 61 -3.05 19.06 -4.28
CA ILE A 61 -2.39 17.85 -3.78
C ILE A 61 -3.17 17.29 -2.59
N ALA A 62 -3.61 18.15 -1.66
CA ALA A 62 -4.43 17.76 -0.52
C ALA A 62 -5.77 17.14 -0.96
N ALA A 63 -6.42 17.68 -2.00
CA ALA A 63 -7.66 17.10 -2.53
C ALA A 63 -7.44 15.74 -3.20
N ILE A 64 -6.36 15.57 -3.96
CA ILE A 64 -5.97 14.27 -4.53
C ILE A 64 -5.64 13.27 -3.41
N GLY A 65 -4.94 13.73 -2.37
CA GLY A 65 -4.66 12.94 -1.17
C GLY A 65 -5.92 12.50 -0.43
N ALA A 66 -6.86 13.42 -0.23
CA ALA A 66 -8.14 13.12 0.41
C ALA A 66 -8.94 12.06 -0.37
N PHE A 67 -9.05 12.20 -1.70
CA PHE A 67 -9.66 11.19 -2.56
C PHE A 67 -8.94 9.84 -2.45
N SER A 68 -7.61 9.85 -2.48
CA SER A 68 -6.80 8.64 -2.36
C SER A 68 -6.95 7.95 -0.99
N CYS A 69 -7.08 8.72 0.10
CA CYS A 69 -7.38 8.20 1.43
C CYS A 69 -8.73 7.46 1.44
N GLY A 70 -9.78 8.06 0.90
CA GLY A 70 -11.10 7.42 0.79
C GLY A 70 -11.05 6.13 -0.02
N LEU A 71 -10.42 6.18 -1.20
CA LEU A 71 -10.30 5.03 -2.09
C LEU A 71 -9.47 3.89 -1.47
N SER A 72 -8.42 4.22 -0.73
CA SER A 72 -7.57 3.23 -0.06
C SER A 72 -8.29 2.46 1.05
N LEU A 73 -9.24 3.09 1.74
CA LEU A 73 -10.05 2.43 2.76
C LEU A 73 -10.91 1.32 2.16
N CYS A 74 -11.45 1.55 0.95
CA CYS A 74 -12.20 0.53 0.20
C CYS A 74 -11.37 -0.73 -0.11
N ASN A 75 -10.04 -0.63 -0.09
CA ASN A 75 -9.17 -1.78 -0.31
C ASN A 75 -8.82 -2.50 1.00
N GLN A 76 -8.28 -1.80 2.00
CA GLN A 76 -7.80 -2.42 3.23
C GLN A 76 -7.77 -1.44 4.41
N HIS A 77 -8.40 -1.79 5.54
CA HIS A 77 -8.48 -0.92 6.72
C HIS A 77 -7.15 -0.63 7.43
N THR A 78 -6.09 -1.41 7.19
CA THR A 78 -4.77 -1.15 7.79
C THR A 78 -4.20 0.21 7.38
N ILE A 79 -4.66 0.78 6.27
CA ILE A 79 -4.30 2.13 5.82
C ILE A 79 -4.68 3.23 6.83
N VAL A 80 -5.65 2.98 7.71
CA VAL A 80 -6.08 3.91 8.78
C VAL A 80 -4.89 4.36 9.62
N LEU A 81 -3.92 3.48 9.90
CA LEU A 81 -2.72 3.83 10.67
C LEU A 81 -1.91 4.97 10.02
N TYR A 82 -1.86 5.01 8.70
CA TYR A 82 -1.18 6.08 7.95
C TYR A 82 -2.03 7.34 7.91
N ILE A 83 -3.32 7.20 7.63
CA ILE A 83 -4.28 8.30 7.52
C ILE A 83 -4.36 9.09 8.84
N LEU A 84 -4.36 8.39 9.99
CA LEU A 84 -4.39 9.00 11.33
C LEU A 84 -3.18 9.90 11.61
N CYS A 85 -2.02 9.64 10.98
CA CYS A 85 -0.85 10.50 11.10
C CYS A 85 -0.83 11.61 10.03
N ILE A 86 -1.15 11.27 8.78
CA ILE A 86 -1.05 12.18 7.63
C ILE A 86 -2.12 13.28 7.70
N ILE A 87 -3.38 12.94 7.95
CA ILE A 87 -4.48 13.93 7.90
C ILE A 87 -4.26 15.05 8.94
N PRO A 88 -4.03 14.76 10.24
CA PRO A 88 -3.82 15.82 11.22
C PRO A 88 -2.59 16.68 10.87
N TRP A 89 -1.52 16.07 10.36
CA TRP A 89 -0.33 16.81 9.93
C TRP A 89 -0.62 17.76 8.77
N ILE A 90 -1.31 17.31 7.72
CA ILE A 90 -1.71 18.17 6.58
C ILE A 90 -2.60 19.31 7.06
N LEU A 91 -3.61 19.03 7.90
CA LEU A 91 -4.52 20.04 8.42
C LEU A 91 -3.78 21.06 9.29
N PHE A 92 -2.87 20.61 10.15
CA PHE A 92 -2.02 21.48 10.95
C PHE A 92 -1.13 22.39 10.09
N ARG A 93 -0.54 21.86 9.01
CA ARG A 93 0.26 22.64 8.06
C ARG A 93 -0.59 23.70 7.35
N LEU A 94 -1.77 23.33 6.83
CA LEU A 94 -2.70 24.28 6.21
C LEU A 94 -3.17 25.37 7.17
N LEU A 95 -3.37 25.03 8.45
CA LEU A 95 -3.72 25.99 9.49
C LEU A 95 -2.57 26.96 9.77
N LYS A 96 -1.34 26.45 9.90
CA LYS A 96 -0.13 27.25 10.14
C LYS A 96 0.13 28.25 9.02
N GLU A 97 -0.07 27.83 7.78
CA GLU A 97 0.11 28.67 6.59
C GLU A 97 -1.10 29.61 6.33
N LYS A 98 -2.15 29.55 7.19
CA LYS A 98 -3.41 30.32 7.05
C LYS A 98 -4.16 30.05 5.74
N GLU A 99 -3.95 28.87 5.15
CA GLU A 99 -4.62 28.42 3.92
C GLU A 99 -5.91 27.64 4.21
N LEU A 100 -6.12 27.22 5.47
CA LEU A 100 -7.28 26.44 5.88
C LEU A 100 -8.55 27.31 5.90
N THR A 101 -9.38 27.14 4.87
CA THR A 101 -10.69 27.81 4.73
C THR A 101 -11.81 26.78 4.80
N LEU A 102 -13.02 27.16 5.26
CA LEU A 102 -14.19 26.27 5.27
C LEU A 102 -14.49 25.66 3.89
N SER A 103 -14.35 26.46 2.82
CA SER A 103 -14.51 25.98 1.44
C SER A 103 -13.50 24.88 1.07
N LEU A 104 -12.24 25.03 1.49
CA LEU A 104 -11.23 24.00 1.28
C LEU A 104 -11.57 22.74 2.10
N LEU A 105 -11.96 22.89 3.36
CA LEU A 105 -12.35 21.77 4.20
C LEU A 105 -13.48 20.97 3.56
N LEU A 106 -14.55 21.64 3.12
CA LEU A 106 -15.66 21.02 2.40
C LEU A 106 -15.19 20.29 1.14
N ARG A 107 -14.29 20.90 0.35
CA ARG A 107 -13.72 20.26 -0.84
C ARG A 107 -12.93 19.00 -0.50
N LEU A 108 -12.14 19.02 0.58
CA LEU A 108 -11.39 17.84 1.04
C LEU A 108 -12.33 16.74 1.51
N THR A 109 -13.35 17.08 2.28
CA THR A 109 -14.39 16.12 2.73
C THR A 109 -15.11 15.51 1.53
N LEU A 110 -15.54 16.32 0.57
CA LEU A 110 -16.20 15.82 -0.65
C LEU A 110 -15.28 14.92 -1.47
N ALA A 111 -14.00 15.27 -1.61
CA ALA A 111 -13.02 14.43 -2.30
C ALA A 111 -12.83 13.09 -1.59
N PHE A 112 -12.71 13.10 -0.26
CA PHE A 112 -12.62 11.88 0.55
C PHE A 112 -13.87 11.01 0.40
N SER A 113 -15.05 11.59 0.53
CA SER A 113 -16.33 10.90 0.35
C SER A 113 -16.48 10.33 -1.07
N ALA A 114 -16.00 11.04 -2.10
CA ALA A 114 -15.97 10.52 -3.46
C ALA A 114 -15.04 9.30 -3.60
N GLY A 115 -13.94 9.25 -2.85
CA GLY A 115 -13.07 8.08 -2.78
C GLY A 115 -13.77 6.83 -2.20
N LEU A 116 -14.76 7.01 -1.31
CA LEU A 116 -15.52 5.92 -0.69
C LEU A 116 -16.63 5.36 -1.58
N LEU A 117 -16.88 5.93 -2.76
CA LEU A 117 -17.93 5.49 -3.69
C LEU A 117 -17.90 3.98 -4.02
N PRO A 118 -16.74 3.29 -4.12
CA PRO A 118 -16.73 1.85 -4.34
C PRO A 118 -17.51 1.05 -3.28
N TYR A 119 -17.62 1.52 -2.03
CA TYR A 119 -18.43 0.83 -1.02
C TYR A 119 -19.93 0.81 -1.36
N VAL A 120 -20.42 1.77 -2.15
CA VAL A 120 -21.82 1.81 -2.59
C VAL A 120 -22.14 0.64 -3.51
N TYR A 121 -21.14 0.07 -4.20
CA TYR A 121 -21.33 -1.10 -5.05
C TYR A 121 -21.86 -2.30 -4.26
N LEU A 122 -21.46 -2.47 -3.00
CA LEU A 122 -21.87 -3.61 -2.17
C LEU A 122 -23.41 -3.68 -2.00
N PRO A 123 -24.08 -2.70 -1.37
CA PRO A 123 -25.53 -2.74 -1.22
C PRO A 123 -26.27 -2.72 -2.56
N VAL A 124 -25.76 -2.01 -3.57
CA VAL A 124 -26.38 -1.94 -4.91
C VAL A 124 -26.35 -3.31 -5.60
N SER A 125 -25.21 -4.01 -5.57
CA SER A 125 -25.07 -5.32 -6.18
C SER A 125 -25.89 -6.40 -5.47
N SER A 126 -26.04 -6.29 -4.15
CA SER A 126 -26.89 -7.15 -3.32
C SER A 126 -28.38 -6.92 -3.64
N TYR A 127 -28.83 -5.67 -3.71
CA TYR A 127 -30.21 -5.32 -4.04
C TYR A 127 -30.62 -5.76 -5.45
N LEU A 128 -29.70 -5.64 -6.42
CA LEU A 128 -29.92 -6.07 -7.81
C LEU A 128 -29.75 -7.59 -8.01
N SER A 129 -29.48 -8.35 -6.94
CA SER A 129 -29.19 -9.79 -6.97
C SER A 129 -28.11 -10.18 -7.98
N ARG A 130 -27.19 -9.26 -8.31
CA ARG A 130 -26.08 -9.51 -9.24
C ARG A 130 -24.95 -10.29 -8.59
N ALA A 131 -24.76 -10.10 -7.29
CA ALA A 131 -23.76 -10.82 -6.54
C ALA A 131 -24.32 -12.19 -6.12
N ARG A 132 -24.01 -13.23 -6.91
CA ARG A 132 -24.48 -14.61 -6.67
C ARG A 132 -23.86 -15.25 -5.41
N TRP A 133 -22.73 -14.71 -4.95
CA TRP A 133 -21.96 -15.23 -3.83
C TRP A 133 -21.50 -14.05 -2.98
N THR A 134 -22.29 -13.70 -1.96
CA THR A 134 -21.96 -12.66 -0.99
C THR A 134 -21.82 -13.25 0.41
N TRP A 135 -20.85 -12.73 1.16
CA TRP A 135 -20.75 -12.98 2.60
C TRP A 135 -21.69 -12.03 3.33
N GLY A 136 -22.71 -12.60 3.96
CA GLY A 136 -23.77 -11.87 4.67
C GLY A 136 -24.76 -11.15 3.74
N ASP A 137 -25.83 -10.64 4.35
CA ASP A 137 -26.82 -9.78 3.70
C ASP A 137 -26.40 -8.31 3.81
N GLN A 138 -26.10 -7.68 2.67
CA GLN A 138 -25.62 -6.30 2.61
C GLN A 138 -26.73 -5.30 2.29
N THR A 139 -27.99 -5.75 2.20
CA THR A 139 -29.15 -4.88 1.95
C THR A 139 -29.57 -4.10 3.19
N THR A 140 -29.27 -4.62 4.39
CA THR A 140 -29.54 -3.95 5.66
C THR A 140 -28.35 -3.14 6.15
N LEU A 141 -28.60 -2.02 6.86
CA LEU A 141 -27.53 -1.21 7.45
C LEU A 141 -26.63 -2.03 8.38
N ARG A 142 -27.24 -2.93 9.18
CA ARG A 142 -26.49 -3.79 10.10
C ARG A 142 -25.56 -4.72 9.34
N GLY A 143 -26.04 -5.40 8.30
CA GLY A 143 -25.21 -6.32 7.52
C GLY A 143 -24.13 -5.60 6.72
N PHE A 144 -24.42 -4.41 6.18
CA PHE A 144 -23.38 -3.55 5.62
C PHE A 144 -22.31 -3.19 6.65
N LEU A 145 -22.68 -2.79 7.88
CA LEU A 145 -21.72 -2.47 8.93
C LEU A 145 -20.92 -3.69 9.40
N THR A 146 -21.55 -4.86 9.54
CA THR A 146 -20.87 -6.12 9.86
C THR A 146 -19.81 -6.46 8.80
N HIS A 147 -20.14 -6.28 7.52
CA HIS A 147 -19.18 -6.47 6.42
C HIS A 147 -18.10 -5.39 6.40
N PHE A 148 -18.48 -4.12 6.57
CA PHE A 148 -17.58 -2.97 6.57
C PHE A 148 -16.56 -3.07 7.71
N PHE A 149 -16.99 -3.37 8.94
CA PHE A 149 -16.08 -3.59 10.07
C PHE A 149 -15.40 -4.96 10.07
N ARG A 150 -15.71 -5.80 9.07
CA ARG A 150 -15.14 -7.13 8.90
C ARG A 150 -15.30 -7.99 10.15
N GLU A 151 -16.44 -7.89 10.81
CA GLU A 151 -16.71 -8.60 12.07
C GLU A 151 -16.58 -10.12 11.87
N GLU A 152 -17.03 -10.63 10.73
CA GLU A 152 -16.98 -12.06 10.37
C GLU A 152 -15.57 -12.60 10.13
N TYR A 153 -14.60 -11.72 9.81
CA TYR A 153 -13.20 -12.11 9.56
C TYR A 153 -12.32 -12.03 10.81
N GLY A 154 -12.86 -11.57 11.94
CA GLY A 154 -12.09 -11.27 13.15
C GLY A 154 -11.37 -9.92 13.05
N THR A 155 -11.99 -8.86 13.58
CA THR A 155 -11.53 -7.46 13.52
C THR A 155 -10.08 -7.25 13.97
N PHE A 156 -9.55 -8.13 14.83
CA PHE A 156 -8.18 -8.06 15.36
C PHE A 156 -7.34 -9.32 15.12
N SER A 157 -7.81 -10.31 14.36
CA SER A 157 -7.04 -11.57 14.14
C SER A 157 -5.91 -11.40 13.11
N LEU A 158 -5.80 -10.23 12.48
CA LEU A 158 -4.87 -9.96 11.37
C LEU A 158 -3.43 -9.59 11.84
N VAL A 159 -3.02 -10.01 13.04
CA VAL A 159 -1.71 -9.64 13.64
C VAL A 159 -0.53 -10.23 12.84
N GLU A 160 -0.67 -11.40 12.22
CA GLU A 160 0.41 -11.99 11.42
C GLU A 160 0.68 -11.26 10.09
N ARG A 161 -0.26 -10.47 9.57
CA ARG A 161 -0.09 -9.72 8.31
C ARG A 161 0.51 -8.31 8.53
N PHE A 162 0.76 -7.89 9.78
CA PHE A 162 1.40 -6.61 10.13
C PHE A 162 2.83 -6.47 9.62
N TRP A 163 3.54 -7.59 9.44
CA TRP A 163 4.95 -7.59 9.05
C TRP A 163 5.23 -6.94 7.69
N LEU A 164 4.24 -6.93 6.77
CA LEU A 164 4.41 -6.31 5.46
C LEU A 164 4.57 -4.78 5.54
N GLN A 165 3.88 -4.11 6.48
CA GLN A 165 4.00 -2.67 6.66
C GLN A 165 5.34 -2.29 7.32
N SER A 166 5.83 -3.13 8.24
CA SER A 166 7.16 -2.98 8.83
C SER A 166 8.29 -3.06 7.79
N ASN A 167 8.15 -3.90 6.75
CA ASN A 167 9.13 -3.97 5.66
C ASN A 167 9.28 -2.65 4.91
N ALA A 168 8.20 -1.89 4.73
CA ALA A 168 8.27 -0.56 4.10
C ALA A 168 9.10 0.41 4.95
N VAL A 169 8.91 0.40 6.27
CA VAL A 169 9.69 1.23 7.20
C VAL A 169 11.17 0.84 7.17
N VAL A 170 11.48 -0.45 7.24
CA VAL A 170 12.86 -0.96 7.17
C VAL A 170 13.53 -0.57 5.86
N ALA A 171 12.83 -0.67 4.73
CA ALA A 171 13.37 -0.29 3.43
C ALA A 171 13.69 1.21 3.35
N VAL A 172 12.81 2.06 3.88
CA VAL A 172 13.05 3.52 3.95
C VAL A 172 14.24 3.82 4.87
N LEU A 173 14.31 3.19 6.04
CA LEU A 173 15.42 3.37 6.97
C LEU A 173 16.76 2.89 6.38
N ALA A 174 16.76 1.79 5.61
CA ALA A 174 17.96 1.31 4.91
C ALA A 174 18.45 2.31 3.86
N GLY A 175 17.53 2.86 3.05
CA GLY A 175 17.88 3.89 2.06
C GLY A 175 18.37 5.20 2.69
N LEU A 176 17.72 5.65 3.78
CA LEU A 176 18.15 6.81 4.54
C LEU A 176 19.51 6.58 5.21
N GLY A 177 19.72 5.41 5.81
CA GLY A 177 20.97 5.02 6.45
C GLY A 177 22.14 4.98 5.48
N LEU A 178 21.95 4.45 4.27
CA LEU A 178 22.99 4.50 3.24
C LEU A 178 23.30 5.95 2.83
N ALA A 179 22.27 6.78 2.63
CA ALA A 179 22.45 8.18 2.24
C ALA A 179 23.19 8.99 3.32
N THR A 180 22.89 8.79 4.61
CA THR A 180 23.58 9.48 5.70
C THR A 180 25.02 9.01 5.86
N LEU A 181 25.28 7.70 5.79
CA LEU A 181 26.63 7.15 5.84
C LEU A 181 27.51 7.71 4.71
N VAL A 182 26.99 7.74 3.49
CA VAL A 182 27.72 8.28 2.33
C VAL A 182 27.99 9.78 2.48
N SER A 183 27.01 10.55 2.98
CA SER A 183 27.18 11.99 3.23
C SER A 183 28.27 12.27 4.27
N GLU A 184 28.24 11.57 5.42
CA GLU A 184 29.24 11.74 6.47
C GLU A 184 30.64 11.29 6.02
N THR A 185 30.71 10.16 5.30
CA THR A 185 31.98 9.64 4.76
C THR A 185 32.59 10.59 3.73
N ASN A 186 31.76 11.19 2.86
CA ASN A 186 32.22 12.17 1.89
C ASN A 186 32.71 13.48 2.56
N ARG A 187 32.08 13.89 3.67
CA ARG A 187 32.54 15.03 4.48
C ARG A 187 33.93 14.79 5.08
N VAL A 188 34.24 13.54 5.47
CA VAL A 188 35.51 13.20 6.14
C VAL A 188 36.63 12.92 5.15
N LEU A 189 36.34 12.23 4.04
CA LEU A 189 37.37 11.68 3.14
C LEU A 189 37.57 12.48 1.84
N HIS A 190 36.70 13.43 1.49
CA HIS A 190 36.82 14.26 0.27
C HIS A 190 37.12 13.46 -1.03
N CYS A 191 36.63 12.23 -1.14
CA CYS A 191 36.98 11.31 -2.23
C CYS A 191 35.81 11.13 -3.21
N THR A 192 36.05 11.37 -4.51
CA THR A 192 35.06 11.20 -5.59
C THR A 192 34.61 9.74 -5.81
N GLY A 193 35.40 8.76 -5.37
CA GLY A 193 35.08 7.32 -5.49
C GLY A 193 33.91 6.84 -4.61
N ILE A 194 33.51 7.61 -3.61
CA ILE A 194 32.45 7.23 -2.66
C ILE A 194 31.09 7.12 -3.36
N ARG A 195 30.83 7.93 -4.38
CA ARG A 195 29.56 7.86 -5.13
C ARG A 195 29.43 6.56 -5.93
N ASN A 196 30.50 6.07 -6.53
CA ASN A 196 30.50 4.79 -7.24
C ASN A 196 30.30 3.62 -6.26
N LEU A 197 30.88 3.73 -5.06
CA LEU A 197 30.72 2.75 -3.99
C LEU A 197 29.28 2.71 -3.45
N GLU A 198 28.61 3.86 -3.34
CA GLU A 198 27.18 3.94 -2.98
C GLU A 198 26.31 3.18 -3.99
N TRP A 199 26.51 3.41 -5.29
CA TRP A 199 25.76 2.70 -6.33
C TRP A 199 26.06 1.19 -6.36
N LEU A 200 27.33 0.81 -6.20
CA LEU A 200 27.76 -0.57 -6.22
C LEU A 200 27.21 -1.35 -5.01
N SER A 201 27.26 -0.76 -3.82
CA SER A 201 26.68 -1.35 -2.61
C SER A 201 25.16 -1.50 -2.72
N ALA A 202 24.47 -0.48 -3.26
CA ALA A 202 23.03 -0.56 -3.50
C ALA A 202 22.68 -1.68 -4.48
N ALA A 203 23.39 -1.78 -5.61
CA ALA A 203 23.15 -2.80 -6.63
C ALA A 203 23.42 -4.22 -6.12
N LEU A 204 24.54 -4.43 -5.39
CA LEU A 204 24.88 -5.73 -4.82
C LEU A 204 23.83 -6.21 -3.81
N PHE A 205 23.35 -5.32 -2.94
CA PHE A 205 22.37 -5.69 -1.93
C PHE A 205 21.02 -6.08 -2.55
N VAL A 206 20.58 -5.33 -3.56
CA VAL A 206 19.36 -5.65 -4.31
C VAL A 206 19.53 -6.98 -5.06
N ALA A 207 20.66 -7.20 -5.76
CA ALA A 207 20.93 -8.45 -6.46
C ALA A 207 20.96 -9.65 -5.51
N TYR A 208 21.52 -9.50 -4.31
CA TYR A 208 21.53 -10.52 -3.27
C TYR A 208 20.11 -10.86 -2.78
N GLN A 209 19.25 -9.86 -2.57
CA GLN A 209 17.84 -10.12 -2.21
C GLN A 209 17.09 -10.84 -3.31
N VAL A 210 17.30 -10.44 -4.57
CA VAL A 210 16.69 -11.13 -5.71
C VAL A 210 17.11 -12.59 -5.70
N TYR A 211 18.40 -12.86 -5.62
CA TYR A 211 18.94 -14.22 -5.61
C TYR A 211 18.39 -15.07 -4.46
N SER A 212 18.39 -14.53 -3.24
CA SER A 212 17.97 -15.28 -2.05
C SER A 212 16.46 -15.56 -2.00
N ASN A 213 15.62 -14.66 -2.52
CA ASN A 213 14.16 -14.80 -2.49
C ASN A 213 13.57 -15.43 -3.76
N TYR A 214 14.33 -15.53 -4.85
CA TYR A 214 13.84 -16.01 -6.14
C TYR A 214 13.24 -17.41 -6.05
N SER A 215 13.91 -18.36 -5.39
CA SER A 215 13.45 -19.75 -5.29
C SER A 215 12.12 -19.91 -4.56
N ILE A 216 11.82 -19.00 -3.62
CA ILE A 216 10.57 -18.99 -2.84
C ILE A 216 9.42 -18.42 -3.68
N CYS A 217 9.72 -17.43 -4.52
CA CYS A 217 8.73 -16.71 -5.30
C CYS A 217 8.56 -17.29 -6.73
N ASP A 218 9.33 -18.33 -7.09
CA ASP A 218 9.25 -18.96 -8.40
C ASP A 218 7.90 -19.67 -8.59
N GLN A 219 7.19 -19.31 -9.66
CA GLN A 219 5.86 -19.85 -9.99
C GLN A 219 5.90 -20.76 -11.22
N ARG A 220 7.08 -21.11 -11.75
CA ARG A 220 7.23 -21.94 -12.97
C ARG A 220 6.51 -23.28 -12.92
N THR A 221 6.37 -23.87 -11.74
CA THR A 221 5.72 -25.16 -11.52
C THR A 221 4.39 -25.02 -10.75
N ASN A 222 3.79 -23.82 -10.74
CA ASN A 222 2.55 -23.60 -10.02
C ASN A 222 1.36 -24.27 -10.75
N ASN A 223 1.02 -25.47 -10.26
CA ASN A 223 -0.11 -26.27 -10.73
C ASN A 223 -1.27 -26.27 -9.72
N VAL A 224 -1.38 -25.26 -8.85
CA VAL A 224 -2.41 -25.23 -7.78
C VAL A 224 -3.83 -25.34 -8.34
N ILE A 225 -4.11 -24.72 -9.48
CA ILE A 225 -5.44 -24.79 -10.12
C ILE A 225 -5.70 -26.20 -10.68
N ASP A 226 -4.71 -26.82 -11.34
CA ASP A 226 -4.83 -28.21 -11.83
C ASP A 226 -5.02 -29.18 -10.67
N GLN A 227 -4.25 -29.04 -9.59
CA GLN A 227 -4.37 -29.87 -8.40
C GLN A 227 -5.72 -29.66 -7.69
N PHE A 228 -6.19 -28.42 -7.58
CA PHE A 228 -7.51 -28.13 -7.03
C PHE A 228 -8.62 -28.76 -7.88
N ALA A 229 -8.55 -28.64 -9.21
CA ALA A 229 -9.52 -29.24 -10.11
C ALA A 229 -9.51 -30.77 -10.02
N ARG A 230 -8.33 -31.41 -9.98
CA ARG A 230 -8.21 -32.87 -9.79
C ARG A 230 -8.79 -33.31 -8.46
N ASN A 231 -8.41 -32.66 -7.36
CA ASN A 231 -8.92 -32.98 -6.04
C ASN A 231 -10.44 -32.81 -5.96
N LEU A 232 -10.98 -31.79 -6.62
CA LEU A 232 -12.43 -31.58 -6.69
C LEU A 232 -13.11 -32.73 -7.44
N LEU A 233 -12.57 -33.14 -8.59
CA LEU A 233 -13.09 -34.27 -9.37
C LEU A 233 -12.96 -35.60 -8.62
N ASP A 234 -11.82 -35.87 -7.99
CA ASP A 234 -11.55 -37.08 -7.20
C ASP A 234 -12.46 -37.19 -5.97
N SER A 235 -12.95 -36.06 -5.45
CA SER A 235 -13.91 -36.03 -4.35
C SER A 235 -15.35 -36.32 -4.77
N MET A 236 -15.65 -36.35 -6.08
CA MET A 236 -17.00 -36.64 -6.57
C MET A 236 -17.26 -38.16 -6.60
N PRO A 237 -18.52 -38.59 -6.39
CA PRO A 237 -18.91 -39.99 -6.60
C PRO A 237 -18.60 -40.45 -8.04
N GLN A 238 -18.26 -41.73 -8.24
CA GLN A 238 -17.87 -42.26 -9.56
C GLN A 238 -18.94 -42.09 -10.66
N ASP A 239 -20.21 -41.89 -10.28
CA ASP A 239 -21.34 -41.73 -11.20
C ASP A 239 -21.86 -40.28 -11.29
N ALA A 240 -21.10 -39.30 -10.79
CA ALA A 240 -21.52 -37.90 -10.82
C ALA A 240 -21.49 -37.33 -12.26
N ILE A 241 -22.60 -36.71 -12.68
CA ILE A 241 -22.69 -35.99 -13.96
C ILE A 241 -22.37 -34.51 -13.69
N ILE A 242 -21.33 -33.99 -14.37
CA ILE A 242 -20.99 -32.57 -14.35
C ILE A 242 -21.89 -31.86 -15.37
N LEU A 243 -22.84 -31.06 -14.88
CA LEU A 243 -23.75 -30.22 -15.68
C LEU A 243 -23.16 -28.83 -15.94
#